data_AF-A0AAW9BXA3-F1
#
_entry.id   AF-A0AAW9BXA3-F1
#
_cell.length_a   1.000
_cell.length_b   1.000
_cell.length_c   1.000
_cell.angle_alpha   90.00
_cell.angle_beta   90.00
_cell.angle_gamma   90.00
#
_symmetry.space_group_name_H-M   'P 1'
#
loop_
_entity.id
_entity.type
_entity.pdbx_description
1 polymer ?
#
loop_
_entity_poly.entity_id
_entity_poly.type
_entity_poly.pdbx_seq_one_letter_code
_entity_poly.pdbx_strand_id
1 'polypeptide(L)'
;EFLSRRFNDKSKLIQTISAFFILLFFLFYTSSGLVAGGKLFETVFGLDYSIAVVIGTVCVVSYTLFGGFLAVSWTDLVQGLLMAAALMIVPIAVMDGGFGQLSSDMHNINPELLTLWNDVKGEPLSAIAIISLAAWGLGYFGQPHILARFKASRSNKDLTTARRIAVGWTALSMAGAMLVG
;
A
#
# COMPACT_ATOMS: atom_id res chain seq x y z
N GLU A 1 20.17 -9.71 -9.22
CA GLU A 1 21.57 -9.62 -8.76
C GLU A 1 21.88 -10.46 -7.51
N PHE A 2 21.15 -10.28 -6.39
CA PHE A 2 21.36 -11.07 -5.17
C PHE A 2 21.30 -12.59 -5.40
N LEU A 3 20.27 -13.09 -6.10
CA LEU A 3 20.12 -14.53 -6.38
C LEU A 3 21.23 -15.07 -7.31
N SER A 4 21.63 -14.32 -8.33
CA SER A 4 22.73 -14.71 -9.23
C SER A 4 24.08 -14.78 -8.49
N ARG A 5 24.35 -13.85 -7.56
CA ARG A 5 25.55 -13.92 -6.69
C ARG A 5 25.45 -15.04 -5.64
N ARG A 6 24.25 -15.33 -5.12
CA ARG A 6 24.04 -16.39 -4.10
C ARG A 6 24.14 -17.81 -4.66
N PHE A 7 23.69 -18.01 -5.89
CA PHE A 7 23.75 -19.31 -6.60
C PHE A 7 24.94 -19.43 -7.56
N ASN A 8 25.85 -18.45 -7.56
CA ASN A 8 27.06 -18.43 -8.38
C ASN A 8 26.78 -18.63 -9.89
N ASP A 9 25.66 -18.06 -10.36
CA ASP A 9 25.20 -18.20 -11.74
C ASP A 9 26.05 -17.32 -12.66
N LYS A 10 26.98 -17.96 -13.39
CA LYS A 10 27.87 -17.32 -14.38
C LYS A 10 27.13 -16.88 -15.66
N SER A 11 25.92 -17.40 -15.90
CA SER A 11 25.13 -17.17 -17.14
C SER A 11 24.20 -15.95 -17.04
N LYS A 12 24.01 -15.37 -15.85
CA LYS A 12 23.00 -14.31 -15.57
C LYS A 12 21.56 -14.69 -15.98
N LEU A 13 21.30 -15.97 -16.20
CA LEU A 13 20.01 -16.46 -16.72
C LEU A 13 18.94 -16.35 -15.63
N ILE A 14 19.28 -16.70 -14.39
CA ILE A 14 18.41 -16.52 -13.21
C ILE A 14 18.11 -15.04 -12.99
N GLN A 15 19.09 -14.15 -13.24
CA GLN A 15 18.88 -12.71 -13.12
C GLN A 15 17.92 -12.18 -14.19
N THR A 16 18.04 -12.64 -15.43
CA THR A 16 17.20 -12.18 -16.55
C THR A 16 15.76 -12.65 -16.39
N ILE A 17 15.55 -13.92 -16.04
CA ILE A 17 14.20 -14.46 -15.76
C ILE A 17 13.58 -13.73 -14.58
N SER A 18 14.32 -13.56 -13.48
CA SER A 18 13.81 -12.84 -12.29
C SER A 18 13.47 -11.38 -12.62
N ALA A 19 14.32 -10.68 -13.39
CA ALA A 19 14.07 -9.31 -13.81
C ALA A 19 12.82 -9.21 -14.69
N PHE A 20 12.61 -10.16 -15.61
CA PHE A 20 11.42 -10.23 -16.44
C PHE A 20 10.16 -10.41 -15.60
N PHE A 21 10.14 -11.38 -14.69
CA PHE A 21 8.99 -11.58 -13.80
C PHE A 21 8.71 -10.36 -12.91
N ILE A 22 9.74 -9.77 -12.32
CA ILE A 22 9.59 -8.54 -11.52
C ILE A 22 8.99 -7.42 -12.38
N LEU A 23 9.51 -7.19 -13.58
CA LEU A 23 9.03 -6.14 -14.48
C LEU A 23 7.57 -6.37 -14.88
N LEU A 24 7.21 -7.61 -15.21
CA LEU A 24 5.83 -7.98 -15.56
C LEU A 24 4.86 -7.71 -14.40
N PHE A 25 5.17 -8.18 -13.18
CA PHE A 25 4.31 -7.94 -12.02
C PHE A 25 4.27 -6.47 -11.59
N PHE A 26 5.38 -5.73 -11.71
CA PHE A 26 5.42 -4.30 -11.42
C PHE A 26 4.60 -3.49 -12.43
N LEU A 27 4.52 -3.93 -13.69
CA LEU A 27 3.69 -3.29 -14.69
C LEU A 27 2.21 -3.36 -14.27
N PHE A 28 1.72 -4.54 -13.91
CA PHE A 28 0.33 -4.70 -13.42
C PHE A 28 0.08 -3.94 -12.13
N TYR A 29 1.04 -3.97 -11.19
CA TYR A 29 0.94 -3.23 -9.94
C TYR A 29 0.82 -1.71 -10.18
N THR A 30 1.69 -1.15 -11.03
CA THR A 30 1.70 0.28 -11.35
C THR A 30 0.44 0.68 -12.13
N SER A 31 0.01 -0.16 -13.08
CA SER A 31 -1.22 0.05 -13.82
C SER A 31 -2.44 0.09 -12.90
N SER A 32 -2.53 -0.82 -11.93
CA SER A 32 -3.61 -0.83 -10.93
C SER A 32 -3.62 0.45 -10.10
N GLY A 33 -2.45 0.94 -9.68
CA GLY A 33 -2.31 2.21 -8.97
C GLY A 33 -2.80 3.42 -9.78
N LEU A 34 -2.43 3.51 -11.06
CA LEU A 34 -2.89 4.57 -11.95
C LEU A 34 -4.40 4.50 -12.21
N VAL A 35 -4.95 3.29 -12.36
CA VAL A 35 -6.40 3.08 -12.52
C VAL A 35 -7.16 3.52 -11.27
N ALA A 36 -6.67 3.16 -10.08
CA ALA A 36 -7.27 3.57 -8.81
C ALA A 36 -7.21 5.10 -8.63
N GLY A 37 -6.07 5.72 -8.96
CA GLY A 37 -5.93 7.17 -8.97
C GLY A 37 -6.89 7.84 -9.95
N GLY A 38 -6.99 7.32 -11.18
CA GLY A 38 -7.92 7.82 -12.20
C GLY A 38 -9.38 7.79 -11.76
N LYS A 39 -9.82 6.67 -11.15
CA LYS A 39 -11.17 6.55 -10.59
C LYS A 39 -11.42 7.53 -9.44
N LEU A 40 -10.42 7.77 -8.60
CA LEU A 40 -10.52 8.76 -7.52
C LEU A 40 -10.71 10.17 -8.10
N PHE A 41 -9.92 10.56 -9.10
CA PHE A 41 -10.07 11.85 -9.75
C PHE A 41 -11.41 11.99 -10.49
N GLU A 42 -11.86 10.93 -11.16
CA GLU A 42 -13.19 10.87 -11.78
C GLU A 42 -14.30 11.09 -10.74
N THR A 43 -14.23 10.38 -9.61
CA THR A 43 -15.26 10.46 -8.56
C THR A 43 -15.27 11.81 -7.84
N VAL A 44 -14.09 12.40 -7.57
CA VAL A 44 -13.97 13.63 -6.78
C VAL A 44 -14.19 14.88 -7.63
N PHE A 45 -13.65 14.92 -8.86
CA PHE A 45 -13.67 16.10 -9.71
C PHE A 45 -14.67 15.99 -10.87
N GLY A 46 -15.32 14.84 -11.06
CA GLY A 46 -16.26 14.61 -12.16
C GLY A 46 -15.59 14.60 -13.55
N LEU A 47 -14.27 14.38 -13.59
CA LEU A 47 -13.51 14.35 -14.85
C LEU A 47 -13.69 13.01 -15.56
N ASP A 48 -13.64 13.03 -16.90
CA ASP A 48 -13.59 11.79 -17.67
C ASP A 48 -12.38 10.93 -17.23
N TYR A 49 -12.63 9.64 -17.00
CA TYR A 49 -11.63 8.68 -16.56
C TYR A 49 -10.35 8.72 -17.40
N SER A 50 -10.48 8.82 -18.72
CA SER A 50 -9.32 8.82 -19.63
C SER A 50 -8.45 10.05 -19.41
N ILE A 51 -9.10 11.22 -19.25
CA ILE A 51 -8.41 12.49 -18.97
C ILE A 51 -7.75 12.46 -17.59
N ALA A 52 -8.47 11.96 -16.59
CA ALA A 52 -7.97 11.82 -15.22
C ALA A 52 -6.71 10.94 -15.15
N VAL A 53 -6.71 9.79 -15.82
CA VAL A 53 -5.55 8.88 -15.88
C VAL A 53 -4.38 9.53 -16.61
N VAL A 54 -4.62 10.19 -17.74
CA VAL A 54 -3.55 10.85 -18.53
C VAL A 54 -2.89 11.96 -17.71
N ILE A 55 -3.68 12.86 -17.10
CA ILE A 55 -3.15 13.94 -16.27
C ILE A 55 -2.38 13.37 -15.08
N GLY A 56 -2.96 12.40 -14.36
CA GLY A 56 -2.29 11.75 -13.23
C GLY A 56 -0.96 11.11 -13.61
N THR A 57 -0.92 10.40 -14.74
CA THR A 57 0.29 9.75 -15.25
C THR A 57 1.35 10.79 -15.63
N VAL A 58 0.99 11.84 -16.36
CA VAL A 58 1.93 12.91 -16.76
C VAL A 58 2.52 13.60 -15.54
N CYS A 59 1.69 13.93 -14.53
CA CYS A 59 2.17 14.51 -13.29
C CYS A 59 3.19 13.59 -12.60
N VAL A 60 2.86 12.30 -12.42
CA VAL A 60 3.73 11.31 -11.77
C VAL A 60 5.06 11.14 -12.51
N VAL A 61 5.01 10.97 -13.83
CA VAL A 61 6.22 10.82 -14.65
C VAL A 61 7.09 12.08 -14.59
N SER A 62 6.48 13.27 -14.66
CA SER A 62 7.22 14.53 -14.64
C SER A 62 8.02 14.71 -13.36
N TYR A 63 7.40 14.62 -12.17
CA TYR A 63 8.15 14.82 -10.93
C TYR A 63 9.15 13.69 -10.64
N THR A 64 8.87 12.47 -11.12
CA THR A 64 9.79 11.32 -10.96
C THR A 64 11.04 11.47 -11.82
N LEU A 65 10.91 11.99 -13.05
CA LEU A 65 12.04 12.19 -13.96
C LEU A 65 12.93 13.38 -13.55
N PHE A 66 12.32 14.50 -13.16
CA PHE A 66 13.07 15.74 -12.88
C PHE A 66 13.60 15.85 -11.44
N GLY A 67 12.99 15.15 -10.47
CA GLY A 67 13.26 15.37 -9.05
C GLY A 67 14.39 14.56 -8.42
N GLY A 68 14.80 13.44 -9.01
CA GLY A 68 15.79 12.52 -8.42
C GLY A 68 15.33 11.88 -7.09
N PHE A 69 16.23 11.15 -6.41
CA PHE A 69 15.88 10.36 -5.21
C PHE A 69 15.37 11.21 -4.03
N LEU A 70 15.87 12.44 -3.89
CA LEU A 70 15.49 13.32 -2.79
C LEU A 70 14.08 13.88 -2.95
N ALA A 71 13.70 14.31 -4.16
CA ALA A 71 12.34 14.80 -4.41
C ALA A 71 11.31 13.68 -4.22
N VAL A 72 11.60 12.48 -4.73
CA VAL A 72 10.73 11.30 -4.53
C VAL A 72 10.57 10.99 -3.03
N SER A 73 11.65 11.10 -2.25
CA SER A 73 11.56 10.86 -0.80
C SER A 73 10.70 11.90 -0.07
N TRP A 74 10.75 13.17 -0.50
CA TRP A 74 9.91 14.23 0.06
C TRP A 74 8.44 14.09 -0.34
N THR A 75 8.16 13.75 -1.60
CA THR A 75 6.78 13.51 -2.05
C THR A 75 6.17 12.30 -1.35
N ASP A 76 6.94 11.23 -1.16
CA ASP A 76 6.51 10.05 -0.41
C ASP A 76 6.18 10.39 1.05
N LEU A 77 6.98 11.26 1.69
CA LEU A 77 6.73 11.70 3.06
C LEU A 77 5.40 12.47 3.14
N VAL A 78 5.19 13.45 2.26
CA VAL A 78 3.96 14.26 2.25
C VAL A 78 2.74 13.40 1.95
N GLN A 79 2.82 12.51 0.94
CA GLN A 79 1.73 11.57 0.64
C GLN A 79 1.46 10.63 1.80
N GLY A 80 2.50 10.11 2.46
CA GLY A 80 2.35 9.29 3.65
C GLY A 80 1.62 10.02 4.78
N LEU A 81 2.02 11.25 5.08
CA LEU A 81 1.38 12.11 6.09
C LEU A 81 -0.09 12.39 5.76
N LEU A 82 -0.39 12.72 4.49
CA LEU A 82 -1.76 12.96 4.04
C LEU A 82 -2.63 11.70 4.16
N MET A 83 -2.11 10.53 3.77
CA MET A 83 -2.83 9.26 3.90
C MET A 83 -3.14 8.93 5.36
N ALA A 84 -2.21 9.14 6.28
CA ALA A 84 -2.49 8.89 7.70
C ALA A 84 -3.46 9.91 8.29
N ALA A 85 -3.35 11.18 7.92
CA ALA A 85 -4.34 12.18 8.33
C ALA A 85 -5.74 11.77 7.83
N ALA A 86 -5.88 11.33 6.59
CA ALA A 86 -7.14 10.83 6.06
C ALA A 86 -7.65 9.60 6.85
N LEU A 87 -6.78 8.61 7.13
CA LEU A 87 -7.15 7.42 7.90
C LEU A 87 -7.56 7.73 9.35
N MET A 88 -7.13 8.86 9.91
CA MET A 88 -7.56 9.31 11.23
C MET A 88 -8.81 10.20 11.18
N ILE A 89 -8.93 11.07 10.17
CA ILE A 89 -10.05 12.01 10.03
C ILE A 89 -11.33 11.28 9.61
N VAL A 90 -11.25 10.34 8.67
CA VAL A 90 -12.43 9.61 8.18
C VAL A 90 -13.21 8.93 9.31
N PRO A 91 -12.60 8.11 10.20
CA PRO A 91 -13.35 7.49 11.29
C PRO A 91 -13.89 8.53 12.26
N ILE A 92 -13.13 9.59 12.59
CA ILE A 92 -13.61 10.66 13.48
C ILE A 92 -14.83 11.39 12.89
N ALA A 93 -14.81 11.68 11.59
CA ALA A 93 -15.90 12.37 10.91
C ALA A 93 -17.18 11.51 10.82
N VAL A 94 -17.05 10.19 10.69
CA VAL A 94 -18.18 9.26 10.72
C VAL A 94 -18.68 9.04 12.16
N MET A 95 -17.80 9.16 13.15
CA MET A 95 -18.12 9.03 14.58
C MET A 95 -18.90 10.22 15.17
N ASP A 96 -19.18 11.31 14.43
CA ASP A 96 -20.03 12.42 14.89
C ASP A 96 -21.48 11.97 15.21
N GLY A 97 -21.91 10.78 14.76
CA GLY A 97 -23.15 10.12 15.18
C GLY A 97 -23.04 9.27 16.47
N GLY A 98 -21.83 9.09 17.01
CA GLY A 98 -21.51 8.23 18.16
C GLY A 98 -21.16 6.78 17.78
N PHE A 99 -20.35 6.10 18.62
CA PHE A 99 -19.95 4.69 18.40
C PHE A 99 -21.14 3.74 18.25
N GLY A 100 -22.27 4.03 18.92
CA GLY A 100 -23.49 3.23 18.80
C GLY A 100 -24.15 3.34 17.43
N GLN A 101 -24.13 4.53 16.81
CA GLN A 101 -24.70 4.76 15.48
C GLN A 101 -23.85 4.09 14.40
N LEU A 102 -22.52 4.25 14.46
CA LEU A 102 -21.58 3.56 13.56
C LEU A 102 -21.74 2.03 13.64
N SER A 103 -21.78 1.47 14.85
CA SER A 103 -21.98 0.03 15.03
C SER A 103 -23.34 -0.43 14.52
N SER A 104 -24.40 0.37 14.69
CA SER A 104 -25.73 0.04 14.18
C SER A 104 -25.80 0.14 12.65
N ASP A 105 -25.18 1.15 12.05
CA ASP A 105 -25.16 1.34 10.60
C ASP A 105 -24.32 0.26 9.92
N MET A 106 -23.17 -0.12 10.50
CA MET A 106 -22.38 -1.27 10.03
C MET A 106 -23.15 -2.58 10.17
N HIS A 107 -23.86 -2.80 11.28
CA HIS A 107 -24.69 -3.98 11.47
C HIS A 107 -25.86 -4.04 10.48
N ASN A 108 -26.42 -2.88 10.10
CA ASN A 108 -27.48 -2.78 9.11
C ASN A 108 -26.99 -3.02 7.67
N ILE A 109 -25.75 -2.61 7.34
CA ILE A 109 -25.16 -2.84 6.01
C ILE A 109 -24.72 -4.30 5.90
N ASN A 110 -23.93 -4.78 6.85
CA ASN A 110 -23.51 -6.17 6.92
C ASN A 110 -22.98 -6.52 8.33
N PRO A 111 -23.69 -7.36 9.10
CA PRO A 111 -23.27 -7.76 10.44
C PRO A 111 -21.94 -8.54 10.45
N GLU A 112 -21.54 -9.10 9.31
CA GLU A 112 -20.30 -9.88 9.15
C GLU A 112 -19.04 -9.02 8.97
N LEU A 113 -19.17 -7.70 8.83
CA LEU A 113 -18.02 -6.80 8.87
C LEU A 113 -17.43 -6.66 10.29
N LEU A 114 -18.20 -7.06 11.32
CA LEU A 114 -17.80 -6.99 12.73
C LEU A 114 -17.22 -8.32 13.25
N THR A 115 -17.27 -9.40 12.46
CA THR A 115 -16.81 -10.73 12.85
C THR A 115 -15.41 -11.00 12.28
N LEU A 116 -14.45 -11.31 13.15
CA LEU A 116 -13.06 -11.60 12.75
C LEU A 116 -12.88 -12.95 12.04
N TRP A 117 -13.90 -13.80 12.08
CA TRP A 117 -13.81 -15.22 11.70
C TRP A 117 -14.66 -15.58 10.48
N ASN A 118 -15.48 -14.66 9.98
CA ASN A 118 -16.32 -14.86 8.81
C ASN A 118 -15.90 -13.89 7.69
N ASP A 119 -16.10 -14.32 6.45
CA ASP A 119 -15.92 -13.47 5.27
C ASP A 119 -17.10 -12.48 5.16
N VAL A 120 -17.01 -11.49 4.26
CA VAL A 120 -18.05 -10.48 3.97
C VAL A 120 -19.41 -11.11 3.59
N LYS A 121 -19.45 -12.42 3.31
CA LYS A 121 -20.67 -13.17 3.00
C LYS A 121 -21.23 -14.01 4.17
N GLY A 122 -20.61 -13.98 5.35
CA GLY A 122 -21.00 -14.75 6.54
C GLY A 122 -20.52 -16.19 6.58
N GLU A 123 -19.69 -16.59 5.62
CA GLU A 123 -19.06 -17.91 5.60
C GLU A 123 -17.79 -17.90 6.46
N PRO A 124 -17.52 -18.93 7.27
CA PRO A 124 -16.30 -19.00 8.06
C PRO A 124 -15.06 -18.92 7.17
N LEU A 125 -14.10 -18.07 7.56
CA LEU A 125 -12.84 -17.89 6.86
C LEU A 125 -12.13 -19.24 6.73
N SER A 126 -12.02 -19.73 5.49
CA SER A 126 -11.29 -20.96 5.22
C SER A 126 -9.84 -20.83 5.67
N ALA A 127 -9.22 -21.95 6.04
CA ALA A 127 -7.79 -21.98 6.38
C ALA A 127 -6.91 -21.39 5.24
N ILE A 128 -7.35 -21.55 3.98
CA ILE A 128 -6.68 -20.98 2.81
C ILE A 128 -6.76 -19.44 2.82
N ALA A 129 -7.91 -18.86 3.20
CA ALA A 129 -8.08 -17.41 3.30
C ALA A 129 -7.16 -16.83 4.38
N ILE A 130 -7.11 -17.45 5.57
CA ILE A 130 -6.25 -17.02 6.67
C ILE A 130 -4.78 -17.07 6.27
N ILE A 131 -4.34 -18.18 5.65
CA ILE A 131 -2.96 -18.33 5.16
C ILE A 131 -2.65 -17.29 4.08
N SER A 132 -3.60 -16.99 3.18
CA SER A 132 -3.42 -16.01 2.12
C SER A 132 -3.28 -14.58 2.67
N LEU A 133 -4.09 -14.21 3.66
CA LEU A 133 -4.00 -12.93 4.37
C LEU A 133 -2.67 -12.80 5.11
N ALA A 134 -2.24 -13.86 5.81
CA ALA A 134 -0.95 -13.88 6.50
C ALA A 134 0.25 -13.82 5.53
N ALA A 135 0.14 -14.47 4.36
CA ALA A 135 1.17 -14.48 3.32
C ALA A 135 1.42 -13.09 2.73
N TRP A 136 0.42 -12.21 2.74
CA TRP A 136 0.57 -10.83 2.27
C TRP A 136 1.65 -10.06 3.05
N GLY A 137 1.70 -10.26 4.37
CA GLY A 137 2.73 -9.67 5.24
C GLY A 137 4.14 -10.22 4.96
N LEU A 138 4.25 -11.49 4.55
CA LEU A 138 5.54 -12.10 4.19
C LEU A 138 6.08 -11.56 2.86
N GLY A 139 5.21 -11.17 1.93
CA GLY A 139 5.59 -10.61 0.63
C GLY A 139 6.41 -9.32 0.73
N TYR A 140 6.19 -8.52 1.78
CA TYR A 140 6.86 -7.23 1.99
C TYR A 140 8.39 -7.37 2.10
N PHE A 141 8.89 -8.45 2.70
CA PHE A 141 10.33 -8.70 2.86
C PHE A 141 11.06 -8.97 1.54
N GLY A 142 10.34 -9.42 0.50
CA GLY A 142 10.89 -9.77 -0.80
C GLY A 142 10.92 -8.62 -1.80
N GLN A 143 10.30 -7.48 -1.48
CA GLN A 143 10.13 -6.40 -2.45
C GLN A 143 11.44 -5.63 -2.68
N PRO A 144 11.97 -5.61 -3.93
CA PRO A 144 13.29 -5.05 -4.22
C PRO A 144 13.37 -3.53 -3.95
N HIS A 145 12.26 -2.79 -4.10
CA HIS A 145 12.22 -1.35 -3.85
C HIS A 145 12.40 -1.01 -2.36
N ILE A 146 11.82 -1.81 -1.46
CA ILE A 146 11.97 -1.65 0.00
C ILE A 146 13.39 -2.01 0.42
N LEU A 147 13.91 -3.13 -0.09
CA LEU A 147 15.28 -3.57 0.18
C LEU A 147 16.32 -2.56 -0.32
N ALA A 148 16.07 -1.91 -1.46
CA ALA A 148 16.93 -0.84 -1.97
C ALA A 148 16.96 0.37 -1.03
N ARG A 149 15.81 0.78 -0.47
CA ARG A 149 15.73 1.86 0.52
C ARG A 149 16.46 1.51 1.82
N PHE A 150 16.34 0.27 2.31
CA PHE A 150 17.10 -0.18 3.48
C PHE A 150 18.62 -0.18 3.26
N LYS A 151 19.06 -0.62 2.08
CA LYS A 151 20.49 -0.60 1.70
C LYS A 151 21.04 0.81 1.52
N ALA A 152 20.20 1.78 1.19
CA ALA A 152 20.59 3.18 1.07
C ALA A 152 20.71 3.91 2.42
N SER A 153 20.31 3.29 3.53
CA SER A 153 20.43 3.90 4.86
C SER A 153 21.89 4.03 5.30
N ARG A 154 22.25 5.17 5.90
CA ARG A 154 23.63 5.53 6.25
C ARG A 154 24.19 4.76 7.44
N SER A 155 23.35 4.29 8.36
CA SER A 155 23.80 3.65 9.60
C SER A 155 22.76 2.68 10.16
N ASN A 156 23.23 1.60 10.79
CA ASN A 156 22.39 0.64 11.51
C ASN A 156 21.55 1.28 12.63
N LYS A 157 22.01 2.41 13.19
CA LYS A 157 21.25 3.16 14.21
C LYS A 157 20.00 3.82 13.61
N ASP A 158 20.12 4.35 12.39
CA ASP A 158 19.01 5.00 11.69
C ASP A 158 17.91 3.99 11.33
N LEU A 159 18.28 2.74 11.07
CA LEU A 159 17.32 1.64 10.84
C LEU A 159 16.43 1.38 12.06
N THR A 160 16.94 1.56 13.28
CA THR A 160 16.15 1.30 14.50
C THR A 160 15.12 2.41 14.71
N THR A 161 15.50 3.66 14.48
CA THR A 161 14.60 4.81 14.52
C THR A 161 13.56 4.75 13.41
N ALA A 162 13.98 4.48 12.17
CA ALA A 162 13.09 4.32 11.04
C ALA A 162 12.07 3.18 11.26
N ARG A 163 12.50 2.05 11.83
CA ARG A 163 11.60 0.95 12.20
C ARG A 163 10.57 1.39 13.23
N ARG A 164 10.96 2.10 14.29
CA ARG A 164 10.02 2.55 15.34
C ARG A 164 8.98 3.50 14.78
N ILE A 165 9.40 4.44 13.95
CA ILE A 165 8.50 5.37 13.25
C ILE A 165 7.56 4.58 12.34
N ALA A 166 8.08 3.69 11.49
CA ALA A 166 7.26 2.91 10.55
C ALA A 166 6.25 1.99 11.26
N VAL A 167 6.65 1.30 12.32
CA VAL A 167 5.76 0.41 13.09
C VAL A 167 4.71 1.21 13.84
N GLY A 168 5.09 2.29 14.52
CA GLY A 168 4.13 3.17 15.20
C GLY A 168 3.14 3.78 14.22
N TRP A 169 3.61 4.18 13.05
CA TRP A 169 2.80 4.72 11.97
C TRP A 169 1.80 3.72 11.40
N THR A 170 2.26 2.49 11.14
CA THR A 170 1.42 1.41 10.60
C THR A 170 0.37 1.01 11.63
N ALA A 171 0.73 0.93 12.91
CA ALA A 171 -0.21 0.64 13.99
C ALA A 171 -1.30 1.72 14.10
N LEU A 172 -0.93 3.00 14.03
CA LEU A 172 -1.89 4.10 14.05
C LEU A 172 -2.82 4.06 12.82
N SER A 173 -2.25 3.84 11.64
CA SER A 173 -3.01 3.76 10.38
C SER A 173 -3.97 2.58 10.35
N MET A 174 -3.55 1.41 10.85
CA MET A 174 -4.42 0.23 11.00
C MET A 174 -5.51 0.46 12.04
N ALA A 175 -5.20 1.12 13.17
CA ALA A 175 -6.22 1.49 14.15
C ALA A 175 -7.29 2.41 13.53
N GLY A 176 -6.88 3.42 12.76
CA GLY A 176 -7.80 4.28 12.01
C GLY A 176 -8.65 3.49 11.01
N ALA A 177 -8.03 2.62 10.21
CA ALA A 177 -8.74 1.79 9.25
C ALA A 177 -9.79 0.86 9.91
N MET A 178 -9.43 0.18 11.00
CA MET A 178 -10.37 -0.69 11.74
C MET A 178 -11.55 0.08 12.34
N LEU A 179 -11.40 1.39 12.61
CA LEU A 179 -12.50 2.21 13.11
C LEU A 179 -13.48 2.66 12.01
N VAL A 180 -13.07 2.62 10.74
CA VAL A 180 -13.94 2.93 9.60
C VAL A 180 -14.80 1.73 9.21
N GLY A 181 -14.35 0.50 9.51
CA GLY A 181 -14.96 -0.76 9.09
C GLY A 181 -13.94 -1.64 8.38
#